data_AF-A0A939VXM6-F1
#
_entry.id   AF-A0A939VXM6-F1
#
_cell.length_a   1.000
_cell.length_b   1.000
_cell.length_c   1.000
_cell.angle_alpha   90.00
_cell.angle_beta   90.00
_cell.angle_gamma   90.00
#
_symmetry.space_group_name_H-M   'P 1'
#
loop_
_entity.id
_entity.type
_entity.pdbx_description
1 polymer ?
#
loop_
_entity_poly.entity_id
_entity_poly.type
_entity_poly.pdbx_seq_one_letter_code
_entity_poly.pdbx_strand_id
1 'polypeptide(L)'
;MKRSYGSRSKISLLPHQVRWRIYNLMLDGATLKSLLADPEINAALALAGFTLNDHNLAFARRSREFTDFVQMRRKYLERKYKDMMSAAIAQGAGALESMTEQTRCKLMETLSELADLSDLPDEERIKAVRSLSQSVAALSNPVKDSQITELKRRLADLEKENEALQAEIANLKNASDQDPAGHGLSENAIRQAEEKIKLL
;
A
#
# COMPACT_ATOMS: atom_id res chain seq x y z
N MET A 1 22.45 -35.21 -31.45
CA MET A 1 23.11 -34.61 -30.27
C MET A 1 22.69 -35.38 -29.02
N LYS A 2 23.61 -36.10 -28.38
CA LYS A 2 23.34 -36.72 -27.08
C LYS A 2 23.14 -35.59 -26.06
N ARG A 3 21.93 -35.43 -25.52
CA ARG A 3 21.70 -34.56 -24.36
C ARG A 3 22.51 -35.16 -23.22
N SER A 4 23.67 -34.55 -22.91
CA SER A 4 24.38 -34.85 -21.67
C SER A 4 23.42 -34.45 -20.55
N TYR A 5 22.81 -35.44 -19.89
CA TYR A 5 22.17 -35.22 -18.61
C TYR A 5 23.29 -34.73 -17.69
N GLY A 6 23.39 -33.41 -17.52
CA GLY A 6 24.40 -32.78 -16.68
C GLY A 6 24.45 -33.56 -15.37
N SER A 7 25.66 -34.02 -14.99
CA SER A 7 25.84 -34.99 -13.91
C SER A 7 25.00 -34.57 -12.72
N ARG A 8 24.26 -35.49 -12.09
CA ARG A 8 23.40 -35.12 -10.95
C ARG A 8 24.30 -34.69 -9.78
N SER A 9 24.02 -33.54 -9.17
CA SER A 9 24.77 -33.10 -7.99
C SER A 9 24.55 -34.12 -6.86
N LYS A 10 25.55 -34.36 -6.00
CA LYS A 10 25.34 -35.22 -4.80
C LYS A 10 24.21 -34.69 -3.91
N ILE A 11 24.00 -33.37 -3.92
CA ILE A 11 22.90 -32.71 -3.20
C ILE A 11 21.54 -33.20 -3.70
N SER A 12 21.41 -33.61 -4.97
CA SER A 12 20.16 -34.17 -5.50
C SER A 12 19.70 -35.47 -4.83
N LEU A 13 20.60 -36.17 -4.12
CA LEU A 13 20.29 -37.37 -3.34
C LEU A 13 19.58 -37.05 -2.02
N LEU A 14 19.65 -35.80 -1.55
CA LEU A 14 19.02 -35.38 -0.32
C LEU A 14 17.50 -35.15 -0.50
N PRO A 15 16.71 -35.25 0.57
CA PRO A 15 15.29 -34.91 0.55
C PRO A 15 15.06 -33.49 0.06
N HIS A 16 13.96 -33.28 -0.66
CA HIS A 16 13.65 -32.01 -1.33
C HIS A 16 13.72 -30.79 -0.38
N GLN A 17 13.17 -30.93 0.83
CA GLN A 17 13.20 -29.87 1.85
C GLN A 17 14.63 -29.47 2.25
N VAL A 18 15.52 -30.44 2.42
CA VAL A 18 16.93 -30.21 2.77
C VAL A 18 17.67 -29.56 1.61
N ARG A 19 17.40 -29.99 0.37
CA ARG A 19 17.98 -29.36 -0.83
C ARG A 19 17.61 -27.89 -0.91
N TRP A 20 16.34 -27.56 -0.70
CA TRP A 20 15.85 -26.18 -0.70
C TRP A 20 16.47 -25.35 0.41
N ARG A 21 16.63 -25.93 1.60
CA ARG A 21 17.32 -25.30 2.72
C ARG A 21 18.78 -24.97 2.36
N ILE A 22 19.51 -25.94 1.81
CA ILE A 22 20.88 -25.72 1.31
C ILE A 22 20.91 -24.62 0.25
N TYR A 23 20.00 -24.64 -0.73
CA TYR A 23 19.98 -23.64 -1.81
C TYR A 23 19.66 -22.23 -1.31
N ASN A 24 18.74 -22.08 -0.34
CA ASN A 24 18.48 -20.79 0.31
C ASN A 24 19.74 -20.27 0.99
N LEU A 25 20.37 -21.08 1.85
CA LEU A 25 21.59 -20.72 2.57
C LEU A 25 22.74 -20.37 1.62
N MET A 26 22.90 -21.13 0.52
CA MET A 26 23.89 -20.84 -0.51
C MET A 26 23.68 -19.49 -1.18
N LEU A 27 22.43 -19.08 -1.41
CA LEU A 27 22.09 -17.79 -2.00
C LEU A 27 22.25 -16.64 -1.00
N ASP A 28 22.05 -16.92 0.28
CA ASP A 28 22.27 -15.96 1.36
C ASP A 28 23.75 -15.80 1.73
N GLY A 29 24.65 -16.46 0.99
CA GLY A 29 26.10 -16.35 1.16
C GLY A 29 26.66 -17.21 2.30
N ALA A 30 25.91 -18.21 2.78
CA ALA A 30 26.38 -19.11 3.82
C ALA A 30 27.66 -19.85 3.40
N THR A 31 28.62 -19.93 4.31
CA THR A 31 29.86 -20.68 4.11
C THR A 31 29.63 -22.19 4.22
N LEU A 32 30.56 -23.01 3.72
CA LEU A 32 30.50 -24.48 3.90
C LEU A 32 30.42 -24.86 5.39
N LYS A 33 31.17 -24.16 6.25
CA LYS A 33 31.12 -24.37 7.71
C LYS A 33 29.72 -24.10 8.27
N SER A 34 29.06 -23.04 7.81
CA SER A 34 27.69 -22.71 8.22
C SER A 34 26.68 -23.77 7.77
N LEU A 35 26.82 -24.31 6.56
CA LEU A 35 25.96 -25.38 6.05
C LEU A 35 26.14 -26.68 6.84
N LEU A 36 27.37 -27.02 7.22
CA LEU A 36 27.65 -28.22 8.03
C LEU A 36 27.23 -28.07 9.49
N ALA A 37 27.14 -26.83 10.00
CA ALA A 37 26.63 -26.55 11.34
C ALA A 37 25.10 -26.64 11.43
N ASP A 38 24.39 -26.68 10.29
CA ASP A 38 22.94 -26.83 10.28
C ASP A 38 22.54 -28.27 10.62
N PRO A 39 21.74 -28.49 11.68
CA PRO A 39 21.43 -29.83 12.20
C PRO A 39 20.59 -30.65 11.23
N GLU A 40 19.68 -30.02 10.47
CA GLU A 40 18.82 -30.71 9.51
C GLU A 40 19.63 -31.17 8.29
N ILE A 41 20.55 -30.31 7.82
CA ILE A 41 21.46 -30.65 6.72
C ILE A 41 22.40 -31.77 7.17
N ASN A 42 22.97 -31.68 8.36
CA ASN A 42 23.91 -32.67 8.86
C ASN A 42 23.24 -34.05 9.07
N ALA A 43 22.03 -34.08 9.64
CA ALA A 43 21.26 -35.32 9.79
C ALA A 43 20.97 -35.98 8.43
N ALA A 44 20.59 -35.18 7.42
CA ALA A 44 20.33 -35.68 6.08
C ALA A 44 21.60 -36.16 5.36
N LEU A 45 22.74 -35.48 5.56
CA LEU A 45 24.04 -35.91 5.04
C LEU A 45 24.50 -37.23 5.67
N ALA A 46 24.29 -37.40 6.97
CA ALA A 46 24.59 -38.65 7.69
C ALA A 46 23.76 -39.82 7.15
N LEU A 47 22.45 -39.61 6.93
CA LEU A 47 21.56 -40.61 6.32
C LEU A 47 21.95 -40.94 4.88
N ALA A 48 22.40 -39.96 4.11
CA ALA A 48 22.82 -40.14 2.71
C ALA A 48 24.25 -40.70 2.56
N GLY A 49 25.01 -40.82 3.65
CA GLY A 49 26.34 -41.43 3.65
C GLY A 49 27.42 -40.62 2.94
N PHE A 50 27.28 -39.29 2.86
CA PHE A 50 28.33 -38.43 2.28
C PHE A 50 28.46 -37.09 3.00
N THR A 51 29.65 -36.51 2.95
CA THR A 51 29.93 -35.17 3.49
C THR A 51 29.88 -34.12 2.38
N LEU A 52 29.34 -32.95 2.70
CA LEU A 52 29.33 -31.80 1.81
C LEU A 52 30.73 -31.18 1.71
N ASN A 53 31.17 -30.87 0.49
CA ASN A 53 32.40 -30.13 0.23
C ASN A 53 32.20 -29.01 -0.80
N ASP A 54 33.19 -28.14 -0.95
CA ASP A 54 33.10 -26.99 -1.87
C ASP A 54 32.87 -27.42 -3.32
N HIS A 55 33.43 -28.56 -3.71
CA HIS A 55 33.18 -29.12 -5.04
C HIS A 55 31.71 -29.49 -5.24
N ASN A 56 31.05 -30.09 -4.24
CA ASN A 56 29.62 -30.40 -4.29
C ASN A 56 28.77 -29.13 -4.42
N LEU A 57 29.13 -28.05 -3.71
CA LEU A 57 28.45 -26.76 -3.79
C LEU A 57 28.64 -26.09 -5.16
N ALA A 58 29.87 -26.05 -5.66
CA ALA A 58 30.18 -25.50 -6.99
C ALA A 58 29.50 -26.28 -8.11
N PHE A 59 29.32 -27.58 -7.92
CA PHE A 59 28.59 -28.43 -8.85
C PHE A 59 27.07 -28.21 -8.75
N ALA A 60 26.53 -28.08 -7.53
CA ALA A 60 25.13 -27.76 -7.31
C ALA A 60 24.73 -26.40 -7.91
N ARG A 61 25.58 -25.38 -7.81
CA ARG A 61 25.36 -24.05 -8.45
C ARG A 61 25.16 -24.12 -9.96
N ARG A 62 25.77 -25.11 -10.61
CA ARG A 62 25.68 -25.35 -12.07
C ARG A 62 24.53 -26.30 -12.44
N SER A 63 23.84 -26.86 -11.45
CA SER A 63 22.74 -27.78 -11.70
C SER A 63 21.48 -27.02 -12.13
N ARG A 64 20.70 -27.65 -13.01
CA ARG A 64 19.41 -27.10 -13.46
C ARG A 64 18.44 -26.86 -12.30
N GLU A 65 18.40 -27.78 -11.33
CA GLU A 65 17.53 -27.66 -10.15
C GLU A 65 17.84 -26.37 -9.37
N PHE A 66 19.12 -26.04 -9.19
CA PHE A 66 19.52 -24.80 -8.54
C PHE A 66 19.13 -23.56 -9.36
N THR A 67 19.34 -23.60 -10.69
CA THR A 67 18.93 -22.50 -11.58
C THR A 67 17.42 -22.24 -11.52
N ASP A 68 16.61 -23.30 -11.58
CA ASP A 68 15.15 -23.22 -11.50
C ASP A 68 14.72 -22.68 -10.12
N PHE A 69 15.39 -23.13 -9.05
CA PHE A 69 15.17 -22.62 -7.69
C PHE A 69 15.48 -21.12 -7.55
N VAL A 70 16.60 -20.66 -8.11
CA VAL A 70 16.97 -19.23 -8.10
C VAL A 70 15.92 -18.38 -8.80
N GLN A 71 15.43 -18.82 -9.97
CA GLN A 71 14.37 -18.11 -10.69
C GLN A 71 13.07 -18.07 -9.89
N MET A 72 12.69 -19.17 -9.27
CA MET A 72 11.49 -19.27 -8.43
C MET A 72 11.59 -18.34 -7.21
N ARG A 73 12.74 -18.34 -6.51
CA ARG A 73 13.01 -17.47 -5.36
C ARG A 73 12.97 -16.00 -5.74
N ARG A 74 13.57 -15.64 -6.88
CA ARG A 74 13.55 -14.26 -7.39
C ARG A 74 12.13 -13.77 -7.62
N LYS A 75 11.31 -14.54 -8.35
CA LYS A 75 9.90 -14.20 -8.60
C LYS A 75 9.09 -14.07 -7.31
N TYR A 76 9.34 -14.96 -6.34
CA TYR A 76 8.68 -14.89 -5.03
C TYR A 76 9.04 -13.61 -4.26
N LEU A 77 10.32 -13.24 -4.22
CA LEU A 77 10.78 -12.01 -3.56
C LEU A 77 10.27 -10.75 -4.26
N GLU A 78 10.28 -10.73 -5.60
CA GLU A 78 9.72 -9.62 -6.39
C GLU A 78 8.23 -9.42 -6.09
N ARG A 79 7.45 -10.51 -6.03
CA ARG A 79 6.04 -10.46 -5.66
C ARG A 79 5.84 -9.93 -4.24
N LYS A 80 6.60 -10.46 -3.27
CA LYS A 80 6.51 -10.03 -1.88
C LYS A 80 6.88 -8.55 -1.71
N TYR A 81 7.87 -8.07 -2.46
CA TYR A 81 8.25 -6.66 -2.47
C TYR A 81 7.14 -5.77 -3.04
N LYS A 82 6.53 -6.18 -4.17
CA LYS A 82 5.35 -5.50 -4.75
C LYS A 82 4.18 -5.42 -3.76
N ASP A 83 3.89 -6.51 -3.06
CA ASP A 83 2.81 -6.56 -2.07
C ASP A 83 3.09 -5.63 -0.88
N MET A 84 4.33 -5.61 -0.39
CA MET A 84 4.75 -4.71 0.70
C MET A 84 4.68 -3.24 0.29
N MET A 85 5.13 -2.90 -0.92
CA MET A 85 5.06 -1.54 -1.46
C MET A 85 3.60 -1.10 -1.63
N SER A 86 2.75 -1.97 -2.17
CA SER A 86 1.31 -1.73 -2.30
C SER A 86 0.65 -1.47 -0.94
N ALA A 87 1.02 -2.25 0.08
CA ALA A 87 0.52 -2.07 1.44
C ALA A 87 1.02 -0.77 2.07
N ALA A 88 2.28 -0.41 1.88
CA ALA A 88 2.85 0.84 2.38
C ALA A 88 2.21 2.07 1.72
N ILE A 89 1.96 2.03 0.42
CA ILE A 89 1.22 3.08 -0.30
C ILE A 89 -0.21 3.19 0.24
N ALA A 90 -0.90 2.08 0.47
CA ALA A 90 -2.24 2.07 1.03
C ALA A 90 -2.30 2.61 2.46
N GLN A 91 -1.26 2.39 3.27
CA GLN A 91 -1.18 2.91 4.65
C GLN A 91 -0.74 4.39 4.71
N GLY A 92 0.14 4.81 3.80
CA GLY A 92 0.66 6.19 3.76
C GLY A 92 -0.30 7.19 3.11
N ALA A 93 -1.16 6.74 2.20
CA ALA A 93 -2.18 7.58 1.57
C ALA A 93 -3.51 7.44 2.30
N GLY A 94 -3.90 8.46 3.08
CA GLY A 94 -5.17 8.50 3.80
C GLY A 94 -6.39 8.28 2.88
N ALA A 95 -7.02 7.12 3.07
CA ALA A 95 -8.37 6.62 2.77
C ALA A 95 -9.29 7.16 1.64
N LEU A 96 -9.08 8.32 1.00
CA LEU A 96 -9.96 8.80 -0.11
C LEU A 96 -9.19 9.29 -1.35
N GLU A 97 -8.06 9.96 -1.18
CA GLU A 97 -7.14 10.27 -2.32
C GLU A 97 -6.39 9.01 -2.78
N SER A 98 -6.30 8.02 -1.88
CA SER A 98 -5.64 6.73 -2.04
C SER A 98 -6.24 5.85 -3.13
N MET A 99 -7.57 5.78 -3.29
CA MET A 99 -8.16 4.80 -4.20
C MET A 99 -7.88 5.15 -5.68
N THR A 100 -7.95 6.43 -6.01
CA THR A 100 -7.63 6.93 -7.36
C THR A 100 -6.14 6.80 -7.65
N GLU A 101 -5.28 7.15 -6.68
CA GLU A 101 -3.83 7.03 -6.83
C GLU A 101 -3.36 5.57 -6.87
N GLN A 102 -3.94 4.70 -6.04
CA GLN A 102 -3.71 3.25 -6.06
C GLN A 102 -4.16 2.63 -7.37
N THR A 103 -5.30 3.06 -7.93
CA THR A 103 -5.76 2.61 -9.26
C THR A 103 -4.80 3.09 -10.36
N ARG A 104 -4.29 4.33 -10.28
CA ARG A 104 -3.26 4.84 -11.20
C ARG A 104 -1.96 4.05 -11.10
N CYS A 105 -1.44 3.81 -9.89
CA CYS A 105 -0.22 3.00 -9.68
C CYS A 105 -0.42 1.58 -10.20
N LYS A 106 -1.55 0.93 -9.89
CA LYS A 106 -1.85 -0.43 -10.38
C LYS A 106 -1.92 -0.47 -11.91
N LEU A 107 -2.52 0.56 -12.53
CA LEU A 107 -2.58 0.67 -13.99
C LEU A 107 -1.20 0.91 -14.62
N MET A 108 -0.35 1.75 -14.01
CA MET A 108 1.04 1.94 -14.45
C MET A 108 1.89 0.67 -14.29
N GLU A 109 1.69 -0.10 -13.21
CA GLU A 109 2.32 -1.40 -13.04
C GLU A 109 1.87 -2.37 -14.13
N THR A 110 0.56 -2.47 -14.41
CA THR A 110 0.07 -3.32 -15.51
C THR A 110 0.59 -2.88 -16.87
N LEU A 111 0.77 -1.58 -17.08
CA LEU A 111 1.40 -1.02 -18.29
C LEU A 111 2.86 -1.44 -18.41
N SER A 112 3.62 -1.41 -17.31
CA SER A 112 5.02 -1.84 -17.29
C SER A 112 5.14 -3.35 -17.52
N GLU A 113 4.26 -4.15 -16.91
CA GLU A 113 4.21 -5.59 -17.09
C GLU A 113 3.82 -5.97 -18.53
N LEU A 114 2.87 -5.26 -19.15
CA LEU A 114 2.51 -5.44 -20.56
C LEU A 114 3.60 -4.99 -21.53
N ALA A 115 4.35 -3.94 -21.19
CA ALA A 115 5.49 -3.49 -21.99
C ALA A 115 6.63 -4.54 -21.99
N ASP A 116 6.86 -5.21 -20.87
CA ASP A 116 7.88 -6.26 -20.69
C ASP A 116 7.50 -7.63 -21.31
N LEU A 117 6.24 -7.86 -21.67
CA LEU A 117 5.80 -9.12 -22.26
C LEU A 117 6.32 -9.29 -23.69
N SER A 118 7.52 -9.82 -23.85
CA SER A 118 8.24 -10.01 -25.13
C SER A 118 7.48 -10.89 -26.16
N ASP A 119 6.39 -11.53 -25.75
CA ASP A 119 5.65 -12.54 -26.53
C ASP A 119 4.42 -12.01 -27.30
N LEU A 120 4.06 -10.72 -27.14
CA LEU A 120 2.95 -10.11 -27.90
C LEU A 120 3.43 -9.48 -29.23
N PRO A 121 2.68 -9.60 -30.34
CA PRO A 121 2.95 -8.83 -31.57
C PRO A 121 2.93 -7.33 -31.29
N ASP A 122 3.89 -6.59 -31.86
CA ASP A 122 4.09 -5.16 -31.54
C ASP A 122 2.84 -4.29 -31.72
N GLU A 123 1.99 -4.59 -32.70
CA GLU A 123 0.74 -3.84 -32.92
C GLU A 123 -0.28 -3.98 -31.79
N GLU A 124 -0.42 -5.17 -31.21
CA GLU A 124 -1.35 -5.43 -30.11
C GLU A 124 -0.84 -4.82 -28.80
N ARG A 125 0.48 -4.90 -28.58
CA ARG A 125 1.17 -4.22 -27.47
C ARG A 125 0.97 -2.71 -27.53
N ILE A 126 1.16 -2.09 -28.70
CA ILE A 126 0.96 -0.65 -28.91
C ILE A 126 -0.49 -0.24 -28.67
N LYS A 127 -1.47 -1.03 -29.14
CA LYS A 127 -2.90 -0.77 -28.91
C LYS A 127 -3.26 -0.87 -27.42
N ALA A 128 -2.79 -1.90 -26.73
CA ALA A 128 -3.04 -2.10 -25.30
C ALA A 128 -2.44 -0.95 -24.47
N VAL A 129 -1.18 -0.58 -24.72
CA VAL A 129 -0.51 0.53 -24.04
C VAL A 129 -1.23 1.86 -24.28
N ARG A 130 -1.70 2.11 -25.51
CA ARG A 130 -2.42 3.35 -25.85
C ARG A 130 -3.79 3.42 -25.18
N SER A 131 -4.56 2.32 -25.17
CA SER A 131 -5.87 2.24 -24.51
C SER A 131 -5.77 2.40 -22.99
N LEU A 132 -4.75 1.79 -22.37
CA LEU A 132 -4.48 1.92 -20.94
C LEU A 132 -3.99 3.32 -20.57
N SER A 133 -3.11 3.93 -21.38
CA SER A 133 -2.66 5.32 -21.18
C SER A 133 -3.83 6.31 -21.24
N GLN A 134 -4.77 6.10 -22.16
CA GLN A 134 -5.99 6.89 -22.24
C GLN A 134 -6.90 6.69 -21.01
N SER A 135 -6.96 5.47 -20.48
CA SER A 135 -7.72 5.16 -19.26
C SER A 135 -7.09 5.82 -18.02
N VAL A 136 -5.76 5.87 -17.93
CA VAL A 136 -5.03 6.60 -16.89
C VAL A 136 -5.26 8.11 -17.00
N ALA A 137 -5.24 8.66 -18.20
CA ALA A 137 -5.55 10.07 -18.43
C ALA A 137 -7.00 10.42 -18.08
N ALA A 138 -7.96 9.53 -18.31
CA ALA A 138 -9.36 9.73 -17.91
C ALA A 138 -9.57 9.69 -16.39
N LEU A 139 -8.74 8.93 -15.66
CA LEU A 139 -8.71 8.88 -14.19
C LEU A 139 -7.98 10.07 -13.56
N SER A 140 -7.10 10.74 -14.31
CA SER A 140 -6.48 12.01 -13.95
C SER A 140 -7.30 13.14 -14.56
N ASN A 141 -8.46 13.46 -13.97
CA ASN A 141 -9.29 14.56 -14.46
C ASN A 141 -8.96 15.86 -13.69
N PRO A 142 -8.07 16.73 -14.23
CA PRO A 142 -7.62 17.94 -13.54
C PRO A 142 -8.76 18.91 -13.25
N VAL A 143 -9.86 18.85 -14.03
CA VAL A 143 -11.05 19.68 -13.81
C VAL A 143 -11.80 19.25 -12.54
N LYS A 144 -11.89 17.94 -12.29
CA LYS A 144 -12.48 17.42 -11.05
C LYS A 144 -11.59 17.72 -9.85
N ASP A 145 -10.28 17.62 -10.01
CA ASP A 145 -9.32 17.96 -8.95
C ASP A 145 -9.36 19.47 -8.60
N SER A 146 -9.52 20.34 -9.59
CA SER A 146 -9.74 21.78 -9.35
C SER A 146 -11.09 22.07 -8.66
N GLN A 147 -12.15 21.34 -9.01
CA GLN A 147 -13.44 21.48 -8.33
C GLN A 147 -13.40 20.97 -6.89
N ILE A 148 -12.68 19.88 -6.63
CA ILE A 148 -12.49 19.34 -5.28
C ILE A 148 -11.70 20.33 -4.42
N THR A 149 -10.64 20.94 -4.95
CA THR A 149 -9.88 21.96 -4.21
C THR A 149 -10.70 23.22 -3.95
N GLU A 150 -11.52 23.66 -4.90
CA GLU A 150 -12.44 24.78 -4.69
C GLU A 150 -13.53 24.47 -3.64
N LEU A 151 -14.11 23.26 -3.69
CA LEU A 151 -15.10 22.82 -2.70
C LEU A 151 -14.49 22.67 -1.30
N LYS A 152 -13.28 22.15 -1.18
CA LYS A 152 -12.54 22.09 0.10
C LYS A 152 -12.29 23.48 0.66
N ARG A 153 -11.94 24.46 -0.19
CA ARG A 153 -11.78 25.86 0.23
C ARG A 153 -13.08 26.45 0.76
N ARG A 154 -14.19 26.26 0.03
CA ARG A 154 -15.52 26.73 0.47
C ARG A 154 -15.96 26.10 1.79
N LEU A 155 -15.67 24.81 1.99
CA LEU A 155 -15.94 24.15 3.27
C LEU A 155 -15.15 24.79 4.42
N ALA A 156 -13.86 25.04 4.24
CA ALA A 156 -13.03 25.70 5.26
C ALA A 156 -13.49 27.13 5.57
N ASP A 157 -13.95 27.87 4.55
CA ASP A 157 -14.50 29.23 4.73
C ASP A 157 -15.83 29.19 5.50
N LEU A 158 -16.72 28.23 5.20
CA LEU A 158 -18.00 28.04 5.92
C LEU A 158 -17.83 27.49 7.34
N GLU A 159 -16.79 26.68 7.58
CA GLU A 159 -16.44 26.20 8.92
C GLU A 159 -15.99 27.37 9.80
N LYS A 160 -15.15 28.27 9.28
CA LYS A 160 -14.76 29.50 9.99
C LYS A 160 -15.94 30.41 10.27
N GLU A 161 -16.85 30.56 9.31
CA GLU A 161 -18.07 31.35 9.51
C GLU A 161 -18.97 30.73 10.59
N ASN A 162 -19.12 29.40 10.61
CA ASN A 162 -19.83 28.70 11.67
C ASN A 162 -19.16 28.87 13.04
N GLU A 163 -17.84 28.77 13.13
CA GLU A 163 -17.10 29.01 14.37
C GLU A 163 -17.30 30.44 14.88
N ALA A 164 -17.25 31.42 13.98
CA ALA A 164 -17.50 32.83 14.32
C ALA A 164 -18.93 33.06 14.82
N LEU A 165 -19.93 32.51 14.12
CA LEU A 165 -21.34 32.60 14.52
C LEU A 165 -21.62 31.85 15.84
N GLN A 166 -20.97 30.70 16.07
CA GLN A 166 -21.07 29.98 17.34
C GLN A 166 -20.46 30.77 18.49
N ALA A 167 -19.32 31.44 18.27
CA ALA A 167 -18.71 32.33 19.25
C ALA A 167 -19.61 33.55 19.54
N GLU A 168 -20.26 34.11 18.53
CA GLU A 168 -21.22 35.21 18.70
C GLU A 168 -22.46 34.78 19.48
N ILE A 169 -23.03 33.61 19.17
CA ILE A 169 -24.14 33.02 19.93
C ILE A 169 -23.73 32.76 21.39
N ALA A 170 -22.50 32.27 21.62
CA ALA A 170 -21.98 32.07 22.98
C ALA A 170 -21.86 33.41 23.73
N ASN A 171 -21.36 34.46 23.08
CA ASN A 171 -21.26 35.79 23.67
C ASN A 171 -22.64 36.40 23.97
N LEU A 172 -23.62 36.26 23.07
CA LEU A 172 -24.99 36.73 23.27
C LEU A 172 -25.70 35.96 24.39
N LYS A 173 -25.48 34.65 24.50
CA LYS A 173 -25.99 33.86 25.64
C LYS A 173 -25.37 34.31 26.96
N ASN A 174 -24.05 34.51 26.99
CA ASN A 174 -23.37 35.02 28.19
C ASN A 174 -23.83 36.44 28.57
N ALA A 175 -24.11 37.31 27.60
CA ALA A 175 -24.66 38.64 27.84
C ALA A 175 -26.12 38.58 28.36
N SER A 176 -26.93 37.66 27.83
CA SER A 176 -28.30 37.41 28.32
C SER A 176 -28.33 36.81 29.72
N ASP A 177 -27.37 35.94 30.06
CA ASP A 177 -27.26 35.34 31.39
C ASP A 177 -26.67 36.32 32.43
N GLN A 178 -25.92 37.33 32.00
CA GLN A 178 -25.47 38.45 32.84
C GLN A 178 -26.55 39.50 33.07
N ASP A 179 -27.66 39.47 32.32
CA ASP A 179 -28.79 40.39 32.45
C ASP A 179 -30.12 39.65 32.70
N PRO A 180 -30.27 38.91 33.81
CA PRO A 180 -31.52 38.21 34.14
C PRO A 180 -32.67 39.15 34.57
N ALA A 181 -32.51 40.48 34.45
CA ALA A 181 -33.40 41.48 35.01
C ALA A 181 -33.84 42.60 34.03
N GLY A 182 -33.99 42.30 32.73
CA GLY A 182 -34.12 43.36 31.72
C GLY A 182 -35.37 43.40 30.82
N HIS A 183 -36.14 42.32 30.65
CA HIS A 183 -37.20 42.26 29.63
C HIS A 183 -38.57 41.73 30.13
N GLY A 184 -38.95 42.13 31.33
CA GLY A 184 -40.36 42.38 31.64
C GLY A 184 -40.57 43.89 31.61
N LEU A 185 -41.59 44.38 30.89
CA LEU A 185 -42.07 45.76 31.03
C LEU A 185 -42.07 46.10 32.53
N SER A 186 -41.35 47.15 32.95
CA SER A 186 -41.28 47.48 34.36
C SER A 186 -42.70 47.64 34.91
N GLU A 187 -42.95 47.16 36.13
CA GLU A 187 -44.28 47.17 36.76
C GLU A 187 -44.91 48.57 36.77
N ASN A 188 -44.07 49.61 36.76
CA ASN A 188 -44.45 51.01 36.58
C ASN A 188 -44.95 51.34 35.17
N ALA A 189 -44.36 50.78 34.11
CA ALA A 189 -44.84 50.94 32.74
C ALA A 189 -46.20 50.25 32.53
N ILE A 190 -46.42 49.11 33.19
CA ILE A 190 -47.71 48.39 33.17
C ILE A 190 -48.78 49.21 33.92
N ARG A 191 -48.48 49.71 35.12
CA ARG A 191 -49.42 50.58 35.87
C ARG A 191 -49.77 51.87 35.12
N GLN A 192 -48.79 52.53 34.49
CA GLN A 192 -49.05 53.73 33.70
C GLN A 192 -49.93 53.44 32.47
N ALA A 193 -49.79 52.27 31.86
CA ALA A 193 -50.67 51.83 30.78
C ALA A 193 -52.09 51.53 31.30
N GLU A 194 -52.22 50.85 32.44
CA GLU A 194 -53.52 50.54 33.06
C GLU A 194 -54.28 51.80 33.52
N GLU A 195 -53.60 52.79 34.09
CA GLU A 195 -54.21 54.07 34.45
C GLU A 195 -54.70 54.84 33.21
N LYS A 196 -53.92 54.85 32.12
CA LYS A 196 -54.35 55.48 30.86
C LYS A 196 -55.56 54.78 30.24
N ILE A 197 -55.65 53.46 30.34
CA ILE A 197 -56.78 52.68 29.80
C ILE A 197 -58.05 52.89 30.63
N LYS A 198 -57.95 53.11 31.95
CA LYS A 198 -59.11 53.38 32.83
C LYS A 198 -59.62 54.84 32.78
N LEU A 199 -58.87 55.74 32.16
CA LEU A 199 -59.23 57.17 32.01
C LEU A 199 -59.80 57.52 30.62
N LEU A 200 -59.95 56.53 29.74
CA LEU A 200 -60.66 56.61 28.45
C LEU A 200 -62.03 55.92 28.56
#